data_AF-A0A023EY25-F1
#
_entry.id   AF-A0A023EY25-F1
#
_cell.length_a   1.000
_cell.length_b   1.000
_cell.length_c   1.000
_cell.angle_alpha   90.00
_cell.angle_beta   90.00
_cell.angle_gamma   90.00
#
_symmetry.space_group_name_H-M   'P 1'
#
loop_
_entity.id
_entity.type
_entity.pdbx_description
1 polymer ?
#
loop_
_entity_poly.entity_id
_entity_poly.type
_entity_poly.pdbx_seq_one_letter_code
_entity_poly.pdbx_strand_id
1 'polypeptide(L)' 'REMFKILLEISKLLNTGLDAESLTYCIRLCERGVSPEGIAKVIIDMRNDVKAYKRQVAESKGAAAKES' A
#
# COMPACT_ATOMS: atom_id res chain seq x y z
N ARG A 1 -22.74 0.77 -5.97
CA ARG A 1 -22.22 -0.36 -5.17
C ARG A 1 -21.68 -1.49 -6.05
N GLU A 2 -22.39 -1.89 -7.10
CA GLU A 2 -21.95 -3.00 -7.98
C GLU A 2 -20.62 -2.73 -8.72
N MET A 3 -20.44 -1.53 -9.30
CA MET A 3 -19.17 -1.16 -9.95
C MET A 3 -17.96 -1.27 -9.01
N PHE A 4 -18.13 -0.85 -7.75
CA PHE A 4 -17.06 -0.95 -6.76
C PHE A 4 -16.72 -2.41 -6.42
N LYS A 5 -17.71 -3.31 -6.33
CA LYS A 5 -17.47 -4.73 -6.10
C LYS A 5 -16.66 -5.34 -7.25
N ILE A 6 -17.01 -5.01 -8.49
CA ILE A 6 -16.27 -5.48 -9.68
C ILE A 6 -14.82 -4.99 -9.63
N LEU A 7 -14.58 -3.71 -9.34
CA LEU A 7 -13.22 -3.18 -9.20
C LEU A 7 -12.44 -3.85 -8.07
N LEU A 8 -13.08 -4.17 -6.95
CA LEU A 8 -12.45 -4.89 -5.85
C LEU A 8 -12.10 -6.33 -6.23
N GLU A 9 -12.94 -7.02 -7.00
CA GLU A 9 -12.63 -8.34 -7.55
C GLU A 9 -11.46 -8.30 -8.53
N ILE A 10 -11.44 -7.33 -9.45
CA ILE A 10 -10.31 -7.12 -10.37
C ILE A 10 -9.02 -6.87 -9.57
N SER A 11 -9.08 -6.03 -8.54
CA SER A 11 -7.96 -5.73 -7.66
C SER A 11 -7.40 -6.98 -6.96
N LYS A 12 -8.29 -7.90 -6.54
CA LYS A 12 -7.91 -9.19 -5.96
C LYS A 12 -7.30 -10.13 -6.99
N LEU A 13 -7.88 -10.22 -8.18
CA LEU A 13 -7.37 -11.07 -9.28
C LEU A 13 -5.96 -10.64 -9.70
N LEU A 14 -5.70 -9.33 -9.76
CA LEU A 14 -4.38 -8.77 -10.08
C LEU A 14 -3.43 -8.71 -8.88
N ASN A 15 -3.88 -9.16 -7.70
CA ASN A 15 -3.10 -9.20 -6.48
C ASN A 15 -2.41 -7.87 -6.13
N THR A 16 -3.11 -6.74 -6.31
CA THR A 16 -2.57 -5.39 -6.04
C THR A 16 -2.29 -5.13 -4.55
N GLY A 17 -2.89 -5.96 -3.68
CA GLY A 17 -2.84 -5.82 -2.23
C GLY A 17 -3.60 -4.60 -1.71
N LEU A 18 -4.52 -4.01 -2.49
CA LEU A 18 -5.40 -2.94 -2.03
C LEU A 18 -6.63 -3.54 -1.35
N ASP A 19 -6.89 -3.11 -0.11
CA ASP A 19 -8.16 -3.37 0.57
C ASP A 19 -9.28 -2.44 0.06
N ALA A 20 -10.50 -2.67 0.51
CA ALA A 20 -11.66 -1.92 0.06
C ALA A 20 -11.57 -0.41 0.37
N GLU A 21 -10.95 -0.04 1.50
CA GLU A 21 -10.81 1.36 1.88
C GLU A 21 -9.78 2.06 1.01
N SER A 22 -8.60 1.44 0.85
CA SER A 22 -7.50 1.91 0.01
C SER A 22 -7.92 2.07 -1.44
N LEU A 23 -8.67 1.10 -1.98
CA LEU A 23 -9.22 1.17 -3.34
C LEU A 23 -10.22 2.32 -3.48
N THR A 24 -11.05 2.57 -2.46
CA THR A 24 -12.00 3.70 -2.44
C THR A 24 -11.26 5.03 -2.50
N TYR A 25 -10.15 5.20 -1.77
CA TYR A 25 -9.34 6.41 -1.86
C TYR A 25 -8.73 6.58 -3.26
N CYS A 26 -8.20 5.51 -3.87
CA CYS A 26 -7.65 5.57 -5.22
C CYS A 26 -8.69 6.05 -6.24
N ILE A 27 -9.91 5.50 -6.19
CA ILE A 27 -11.02 5.91 -7.06
C ILE A 27 -11.34 7.39 -6.86
N ARG A 28 -11.46 7.86 -5.61
CA ARG A 28 -11.79 9.26 -5.29
C ARG A 28 -10.69 10.25 -5.69
N LEU A 29 -9.44 9.80 -5.75
CA LEU A 29 -8.32 10.59 -6.25
C LEU A 29 -8.33 10.65 -7.78
N CYS A 30 -8.60 9.52 -8.46
CA CYS A 30 -8.81 9.48 -9.90
C CYS A 30 -9.98 10.39 -10.33
N GLU A 31 -11.10 10.38 -9.60
CA GLU A 31 -12.25 11.27 -9.83
C GLU A 31 -11.90 12.77 -9.70
N ARG A 32 -10.83 13.11 -8.97
CA ARG A 32 -10.31 14.47 -8.84
C ARG A 32 -9.24 14.82 -9.89
N GLY A 33 -8.98 13.94 -10.84
CA GLY A 33 -8.01 14.15 -11.92
C GLY A 33 -6.57 13.77 -11.57
N VAL A 34 -6.35 13.07 -10.46
CA VAL A 34 -5.02 12.51 -10.16
C VAL A 34 -4.80 11.28 -11.05
N SER A 35 -3.61 11.17 -11.66
CA SER A 35 -3.31 10.04 -12.55
C SER A 35 -3.17 8.72 -11.76
N PRO A 36 -3.74 7.61 -12.27
CA PRO A 36 -3.59 6.28 -11.66
C PRO A 36 -2.13 5.87 -11.46
N GLU A 37 -1.25 6.22 -12.40
CA GLU A 37 0.19 5.92 -12.36
C GLU A 37 0.87 6.66 -11.22
N GLY A 38 0.48 7.92 -10.96
CA GLY A 38 0.99 8.71 -9.84
C GLY A 38 0.58 8.10 -8.49
N ILE A 39 -0.69 7.68 -8.38
CA ILE A 39 -1.20 7.00 -7.18
C ILE A 39 -0.45 5.68 -6.95
N ALA A 40 -0.27 4.87 -8.00
CA ALA A 40 0.45 3.60 -7.92
C ALA A 40 1.90 3.81 -7.44
N LYS A 41 2.60 4.80 -7.98
CA LYS A 41 3.96 5.15 -7.56
C LYS A 41 4.03 5.47 -6.06
N VAL A 42 3.17 6.36 -5.58
CA VAL A 42 3.13 6.75 -4.16
C VAL A 42 2.86 5.54 -3.25
N ILE A 43 1.93 4.66 -3.63
CA ILE A 43 1.63 3.44 -2.85
C ILE A 43 2.84 2.50 -2.79
N ILE A 44 3.56 2.33 -3.91
CA ILE A 44 4.76 1.49 -3.97
C ILE A 44 5.87 2.08 -3.09
N ASP A 45 6.11 3.38 -3.20
CA ASP A 45 7.15 4.09 -2.45
C ASP A 45 6.86 4.01 -0.94
N MET A 46 5.64 4.34 -0.50
CA MET A 46 5.24 4.22 0.92
C MET A 46 5.38 2.79 1.45
N ARG A 47 5.01 1.77 0.66
CA ARG A 47 5.17 0.37 1.08
C ARG A 47 6.64 -0.01 1.23
N ASN A 48 7.52 0.50 0.38
CA ASN A 48 8.96 0.27 0.46
C ASN A 48 9.56 0.97 1.68
N ASP A 49 9.18 2.22 1.93
CA ASP A 49 9.63 2.98 3.10
C ASP A 49 9.24 2.32 4.41
N VAL A 50 7.98 1.85 4.52
CA VAL A 50 7.53 1.11 5.70
C VAL A 50 8.30 -0.20 5.88
N LYS A 51 8.61 -0.92 4.80
CA LYS A 51 9.44 -2.14 4.87
C LYS A 51 10.87 -1.82 5.31
N ALA A 52 11.48 -0.78 4.77
CA ALA A 52 12.83 -0.34 5.15
C ALA A 52 12.87 0.09 6.63
N TYR A 53 11.88 0.86 7.06
CA TYR A 53 11.73 1.28 8.46
C TYR A 53 11.59 0.08 9.40
N LYS A 54 10.74 -0.89 9.06
CA LYS A 54 10.57 -2.12 9.87
C LYS A 54 11.87 -2.93 9.99
N ARG A 55 12.70 -2.98 8.95
CA ARG A 55 14.03 -3.63 9.00
C ARG A 55 14.97 -2.90 9.96
N GLN A 56 15.07 -1.58 9.85
CA GLN A 56 15.91 -0.77 10.75
C GLN A 56 15.49 -0.92 12.22
N VAL A 57 14.17 -0.95 12.49
CA VAL A 57 13.63 -1.18 13.83
C VAL A 57 13.93 -2.60 14.34
N ALA A 58 13.91 -3.61 13.47
CA ALA A 58 14.26 -4.98 13.87
C ALA A 58 15.77 -5.13 14.15
N GLU A 59 16.62 -4.49 13.35
CA GLU A 59 18.08 -4.52 13.50
C GLU A 59 18.53 -3.82 14.78
N SER A 60 17.97 -2.63 15.08
CA SER A 60 18.23 -1.91 16.34
C SER A 60 17.79 -2.69 17.58
N LYS A 61 16.68 -3.43 17.51
CA LYS A 61 16.23 -4.32 18.60
C LYS A 61 17.07 -5.60 18.73
N GLY A 62 17.56 -6.15 17.61
CA GLY A 62 18.43 -7.32 17.60
C GLY A 62 19.83 -7.05 18.15
N ALA A 63 20.34 -5.82 17.98
CA ALA A 63 21.60 -5.39 18.60
C ALA A 63 21.50 -5.34 20.14
N ALA A 64 20.40 -4.79 20.67
CA ALA A 64 20.18 -4.70 22.11
C ALA A 64 20.03 -6.08 22.83
N ALA A 65 19.59 -7.11 22.11
CA ALA A 65 19.44 -8.47 22.66
C ALA A 65 20.74 -9.30 22.64
N LYS A 66 21.80 -8.85 21.95
CA LYS A 66 23.09 -9.55 21.84
C LYS A 66 24.15 -9.05 22.85
N GLU A 67 23.85 -7.97 23.57
CA GLU A 67 24.73 -7.35 24.58
C GLU A 67 24.31 -7.68 26.03
N SER A 68 23.42 -8.65 26.24
CA SER A 68 23.00 -9.18 27.57
C SER A 68 23.30 -10.66 27.71
#